data_AF-A0A7W1G4W6-F1
#
_entry.id   AF-A0A7W1G4W6-F1
#
_cell.length_a   1.000
_cell.length_b   1.000
_cell.length_c   1.000
_cell.angle_alpha   90.00
_cell.angle_beta   90.00
_cell.angle_gamma   90.00
#
_symmetry.space_group_name_H-M   'P 1'
#
loop_
_entity.id
_entity.type
_entity.pdbx_description
1 polymer ?
#
loop_
_entity_poly.entity_id
_entity_poly.type
_entity_poly.pdbx_seq_one_letter_code
_entity_poly.pdbx_strand_id
1 'polypeptide(L)'
;MKLPRSSGHDVFKVSVRLTVGERFTLDGVDLSSRRSREGFAAAAAEDCQVPVEVVRGDLGKLLFAVEEAQARRRAAATAKPDPIAEMLPADHAAAMAFLRRPDLLGATLADVARTGLVGERVNIETALVRMIFMSSVPSRALAGLCPAM
;
A
#
# COMPACT_ATOMS: atom_id res chain seq x y z
N MET A 1 22.42 -25.78 -6.27
CA MET A 1 21.10 -25.14 -6.33
C MET A 1 21.18 -23.82 -5.55
N LYS A 2 21.32 -22.67 -6.21
CA LYS A 2 21.40 -21.36 -5.53
C LYS A 2 19.99 -20.88 -5.24
N LEU A 3 19.63 -20.81 -3.96
CA LEU A 3 18.36 -20.22 -3.53
C LEU A 3 18.39 -18.72 -3.87
N PRO A 4 17.31 -18.17 -4.47
CA PRO A 4 17.23 -16.74 -4.72
C PRO A 4 17.38 -15.98 -3.41
N ARG A 5 18.14 -14.87 -3.44
CA ARG A 5 18.30 -13.99 -2.26
C ARG A 5 16.92 -13.51 -1.83
N SER A 6 16.58 -13.71 -0.56
CA SER A 6 15.34 -13.19 0.01
C SER A 6 15.32 -11.67 -0.13
N SER A 7 14.42 -11.16 -0.95
CA SER A 7 13.90 -9.80 -0.81
C SER A 7 13.54 -9.58 0.66
N GLY A 8 13.93 -8.41 1.20
CA GLY A 8 14.12 -8.14 2.63
C GLY A 8 13.09 -8.80 3.55
N HIS A 9 13.58 -9.26 4.71
CA HIS A 9 12.78 -9.86 5.78
C HIS A 9 11.42 -9.15 5.91
N ASP A 10 10.34 -9.81 5.47
CA ASP A 10 8.99 -9.29 5.68
C ASP A 10 8.73 -9.32 7.18
N VAL A 11 8.83 -8.15 7.81
CA VAL A 11 8.54 -7.99 9.23
C VAL A 11 7.03 -7.96 9.40
N PHE A 12 6.46 -8.98 10.02
CA PHE A 12 5.03 -9.11 10.27
C PHE A 12 4.68 -8.64 11.68
N LYS A 13 4.54 -7.33 11.86
CA LYS A 13 4.04 -6.75 13.12
C LYS A 13 2.53 -6.74 13.14
N VAL A 14 1.94 -7.44 14.10
CA VAL A 14 0.50 -7.47 14.33
C VAL A 14 0.19 -7.36 15.82
N SER A 15 -0.96 -6.77 16.15
CA SER A 15 -1.47 -6.83 17.53
C SER A 15 -2.32 -8.08 17.68
N VAL A 16 -1.98 -8.93 18.64
CA VAL A 16 -2.65 -10.21 18.89
C VAL A 16 -3.36 -10.12 20.23
N ARG A 17 -4.63 -10.52 20.24
CA ARG A 17 -5.44 -10.65 21.46
C ARG A 17 -5.74 -12.12 21.70
N LEU A 18 -5.33 -12.64 22.85
CA LEU A 18 -5.79 -13.93 23.37
C LEU A 18 -6.91 -13.68 24.37
N THR A 19 -7.96 -14.49 24.36
CA THR A 19 -9.07 -14.39 25.32
C THR A 19 -9.52 -15.78 25.72
N VAL A 20 -9.53 -16.03 27.03
CA VAL A 20 -9.91 -17.31 27.64
C VAL A 20 -10.83 -17.02 28.83
N GLY A 21 -12.14 -17.23 28.65
CA GLY A 21 -13.13 -16.81 29.63
C GLY A 21 -13.10 -15.28 29.83
N GLU A 22 -12.89 -14.85 31.07
CA GLU A 22 -12.74 -13.43 31.43
C GLU A 22 -11.28 -12.92 31.37
N ARG A 23 -10.31 -13.81 31.11
CA ARG A 23 -8.89 -13.45 31.02
C ARG A 23 -8.57 -13.07 29.58
N PHE A 24 -7.79 -12.01 29.39
CA PHE A 24 -7.31 -11.62 28.08
C PHE A 24 -5.91 -11.02 28.16
N THR A 25 -5.16 -11.17 27.07
CA THR A 25 -3.86 -10.52 26.87
C THR A 25 -3.88 -9.88 25.50
N LEU A 26 -3.40 -8.65 25.40
CA LEU A 26 -3.29 -7.89 24.16
C LEU A 26 -1.87 -7.34 24.04
N ASP A 27 -1.13 -7.75 23.01
CA ASP A 27 0.24 -7.26 22.79
C ASP A 27 0.59 -7.17 21.29
N GLY A 28 1.61 -6.39 20.97
CA GLY A 28 2.21 -6.28 19.65
C GLY A 28 3.27 -7.35 19.44
N VAL A 29 3.04 -8.27 18.51
CA VAL A 29 3.94 -9.39 18.22
C VAL A 29 4.52 -9.24 16.81
N ASP A 30 5.83 -9.44 16.69
CA ASP A 30 6.47 -9.66 15.40
C ASP A 30 6.45 -11.16 15.08
N LEU A 31 5.52 -11.57 14.21
CA LEU A 31 5.35 -12.96 13.82
C LEU A 31 6.53 -13.50 13.00
N SER A 32 7.40 -12.64 12.44
CA SER A 32 8.59 -13.11 11.70
C SER A 32 9.69 -13.60 12.66
N SER A 33 9.78 -12.99 13.86
CA SER A 33 10.80 -13.30 14.86
C SER A 33 10.39 -14.43 15.79
N ARG A 34 11.15 -15.55 15.76
CA ARG A 34 10.92 -16.68 16.69
C ARG A 34 10.98 -16.24 18.15
N ARG A 35 11.91 -15.34 18.49
CA ARG A 35 12.06 -14.79 19.84
C ARG A 35 10.84 -13.99 20.29
N SER A 36 10.27 -13.17 19.39
CA SER A 36 9.05 -12.40 19.71
C SER A 36 7.85 -13.32 19.92
N ARG A 37 7.69 -14.36 19.08
CA ARG A 37 6.64 -15.38 19.26
C ARG A 37 6.78 -16.14 20.58
N GLU A 38 8.00 -16.52 20.96
CA GLU A 38 8.25 -17.20 22.24
C GLU A 38 7.97 -16.30 23.44
N GLY A 39 8.33 -15.02 23.38
CA GLY A 39 8.04 -14.04 24.43
C GLY A 39 6.54 -13.85 24.66
N PHE A 40 5.77 -13.65 23.58
CA PHE A 40 4.31 -13.52 23.69
C PHE A 40 3.66 -14.81 24.17
N ALA A 41 4.10 -15.97 23.68
CA ALA A 41 3.53 -17.26 24.10
C ALA A 41 3.72 -17.52 25.60
N ALA A 42 4.88 -17.15 26.17
CA ALA A 42 5.12 -17.27 27.60
C ALA A 42 4.21 -16.32 28.41
N ALA A 43 4.16 -15.04 28.05
CA ALA A 43 3.33 -14.04 28.73
C ALA A 43 1.83 -14.39 28.68
N ALA A 44 1.33 -14.75 27.49
CA ALA A 44 -0.07 -15.10 27.31
C ALA A 44 -0.46 -16.42 28.02
N ALA A 45 0.48 -17.38 28.14
CA ALA A 45 0.27 -18.61 28.89
C ALA A 45 0.11 -18.34 30.40
N GLU A 46 0.91 -17.42 30.96
CA GLU A 46 0.82 -17.00 32.36
C GLU A 46 -0.50 -16.25 32.63
N ASP A 47 -0.81 -15.22 31.85
CA ASP A 47 -1.98 -14.37 32.04
C ASP A 47 -3.32 -15.12 31.89
N CYS A 48 -3.40 -15.97 30.85
CA CYS A 48 -4.63 -16.69 30.53
C CYS A 48 -4.69 -18.09 31.15
N GLN A 49 -3.67 -18.52 31.90
CA GLN A 49 -3.55 -19.84 32.53
C GLN A 49 -3.74 -21.00 31.54
N VAL A 50 -3.15 -20.89 30.35
CA VAL A 50 -3.23 -21.90 29.29
C VAL A 50 -1.87 -22.52 28.99
N PRO A 51 -1.81 -23.78 28.51
CA PRO A 51 -0.54 -24.38 28.13
C PRO A 51 0.15 -23.61 27.00
N VAL A 52 1.43 -23.29 27.18
CA VAL A 52 2.25 -22.54 26.21
C VAL A 52 2.29 -23.20 24.83
N GLU A 53 2.21 -24.53 24.76
CA GLU A 53 2.23 -25.27 23.49
C GLU A 53 0.95 -25.06 22.65
N VAL A 54 -0.19 -24.77 23.30
CA VAL A 54 -1.43 -24.41 22.60
C VAL A 54 -1.24 -23.05 21.92
N VAL A 55 -0.74 -22.06 22.69
CA VAL A 55 -0.48 -20.71 22.17
C VAL A 55 0.56 -20.74 21.06
N ARG A 56 1.62 -21.54 21.20
CA ARG A 56 2.65 -21.74 20.16
C ARG A 56 2.05 -22.31 18.87
N GLY A 57 1.20 -23.33 18.98
CA GLY A 57 0.51 -23.93 17.85
C GLY A 57 -0.38 -22.92 17.11
N ASP A 58 -1.12 -22.10 17.84
CA ASP A 58 -2.01 -21.10 17.27
C ASP A 58 -1.26 -19.93 16.63
N LEU A 59 -0.15 -19.47 17.23
CA LEU A 59 0.75 -18.49 16.61
C LEU A 59 1.35 -19.02 15.30
N GLY A 60 1.61 -20.32 15.19
CA GLY A 60 2.05 -20.96 13.95
C GLY A 60 0.98 -20.91 12.85
N LYS A 61 -0.28 -21.22 13.19
CA LYS A 61 -1.40 -21.09 12.25
C LYS A 61 -1.62 -19.63 11.83
N LEU A 62 -1.48 -18.70 12.77
CA LEU A 62 -1.61 -17.27 12.50
C LEU A 62 -0.54 -16.77 11.52
N LEU A 63 0.72 -17.19 11.70
CA LEU A 63 1.80 -16.87 10.78
C LEU A 63 1.48 -17.35 9.35
N PHE A 64 1.04 -18.60 9.20
CA PHE A 64 0.67 -19.15 7.89
C PHE A 64 -0.47 -18.36 7.24
N ALA A 65 -1.52 -18.02 8.00
CA ALA A 65 -2.64 -17.24 7.49
C ALA A 65 -2.21 -15.82 7.03
N VAL A 66 -1.29 -15.19 7.75
CA VAL A 66 -0.73 -13.88 7.37
C VAL A 66 0.10 -14.00 6.10
N GLU A 67 0.96 -15.02 5.98
CA GLU A 67 1.74 -15.27 4.76
C GLU A 67 0.84 -15.47 3.54
N GLU A 68 -0.24 -16.25 3.69
CA GLU A 68 -1.20 -16.48 2.62
C GLU A 68 -1.95 -15.20 2.21
N ALA A 69 -2.37 -14.39 3.18
CA ALA A 69 -3.01 -13.10 2.92
C ALA A 69 -2.07 -12.13 2.18
N GLN A 70 -0.78 -12.14 2.52
CA GLN A 70 0.23 -11.34 1.84
C GLN A 70 0.50 -11.83 0.42
N ALA A 71 0.60 -13.15 0.23
CA ALA A 71 0.74 -13.74 -1.11
C ALA A 71 -0.45 -13.36 -2.01
N ARG A 72 -1.69 -13.43 -1.48
CA ARG A 72 -2.89 -12.98 -2.20
C ARG A 72 -2.86 -11.50 -2.57
N ARG A 73 -2.44 -10.63 -1.63
CA ARG A 73 -2.28 -9.19 -1.90
C ARG A 73 -1.23 -8.90 -2.98
N ARG A 74 -0.10 -9.60 -2.94
CA ARG A 74 0.96 -9.49 -3.96
C ARG A 74 0.46 -9.92 -5.34
N ALA A 75 -0.24 -11.04 -5.40
CA ALA A 75 -0.84 -11.55 -6.64
C ALA A 75 -1.90 -10.57 -7.21
N ALA A 76 -2.70 -9.94 -6.35
CA ALA A 76 -3.64 -8.91 -6.77
C ALA A 76 -2.95 -7.64 -7.26
N ALA A 77 -1.83 -7.23 -6.65
CA ALA A 77 -1.06 -6.07 -7.07
C ALA A 77 -0.31 -6.29 -8.39
N THR A 78 0.02 -7.53 -8.75
CA THR A 78 0.61 -7.89 -10.06
C THR A 78 -0.42 -8.31 -11.10
N ALA A 79 -1.68 -8.47 -10.71
CA ALA A 79 -2.76 -8.63 -11.68
C ALA A 79 -2.78 -7.39 -12.57
N LYS A 80 -2.79 -7.60 -13.89
CA LYS A 80 -2.88 -6.49 -14.84
C LYS A 80 -4.12 -5.67 -14.47
N PRO A 81 -4.01 -4.33 -14.40
CA PRO A 81 -5.19 -3.50 -14.22
C PRO A 81 -6.22 -3.88 -15.28
N ASP A 82 -7.51 -3.84 -14.90
CA ASP A 82 -8.60 -4.05 -15.83
C ASP A 82 -8.33 -3.27 -17.13
N PRO A 83 -8.66 -3.84 -18.31
CA PRO A 83 -8.44 -3.14 -19.56
C PRO A 83 -9.09 -1.77 -19.44
N ILE A 84 -8.24 -0.73 -19.44
CA ILE A 84 -8.66 0.66 -19.41
C ILE A 84 -9.71 0.78 -20.50
N ALA A 85 -10.94 1.14 -20.14
CA ALA A 85 -12.01 1.31 -21.10
C ALA A 85 -11.48 2.17 -22.24
N GLU A 86 -11.47 1.62 -23.47
CA GLU A 86 -10.91 2.32 -24.62
C GLU A 86 -11.70 3.61 -24.81
N MET A 87 -11.00 4.74 -24.72
CA MET A 87 -11.61 6.05 -24.90
C MET A 87 -12.15 6.14 -26.32
N LEU A 88 -13.39 6.62 -26.46
CA LEU A 88 -14.01 6.83 -27.76
C LEU A 88 -13.11 7.75 -28.62
N PRO A 89 -12.99 7.51 -29.94
CA PRO A 89 -12.13 8.33 -30.81
C PRO A 89 -12.48 9.83 -30.76
N ALA A 90 -13.75 10.16 -30.56
CA ALA A 90 -14.22 11.54 -30.42
C ALA A 90 -13.71 12.20 -29.12
N ASP A 91 -13.78 11.48 -27.99
CA ASP A 91 -13.29 11.96 -26.70
C ASP A 91 -11.76 12.10 -26.72
N HIS A 92 -11.07 11.16 -27.39
CA HIS A 92 -9.62 11.26 -27.60
C HIS A 92 -9.25 12.50 -28.41
N ALA A 93 -9.97 12.78 -29.50
CA ALA A 93 -9.72 13.96 -30.33
C ALA A 93 -9.98 15.26 -29.55
N ALA A 94 -11.06 15.32 -28.76
CA ALA A 94 -11.37 16.46 -27.91
C ALA A 94 -10.31 16.69 -26.83
N ALA A 95 -9.88 15.62 -26.14
CA ALA A 95 -8.82 15.68 -25.14
C ALA A 95 -7.49 16.16 -25.74
N MET A 96 -7.11 15.63 -26.91
CA MET A 96 -5.89 16.04 -27.61
C MET A 96 -5.96 17.49 -28.11
N ALA A 97 -7.14 17.95 -28.55
CA ALA A 97 -7.35 19.35 -28.90
C ALA A 97 -7.22 20.27 -27.68
N PHE A 98 -7.79 19.87 -26.53
CA PHE A 98 -7.65 20.60 -25.27
C PHE A 98 -6.20 20.68 -24.82
N LEU A 99 -5.46 19.56 -24.80
CA LEU A 99 -4.05 19.50 -24.38
C LEU A 99 -3.10 20.32 -25.28
N ARG A 100 -3.47 20.55 -26.53
CA ARG A 100 -2.67 21.34 -27.50
C ARG A 100 -3.00 22.82 -27.47
N ARG A 101 -3.92 23.27 -26.62
CA ARG A 101 -4.27 24.68 -26.52
C ARG A 101 -3.07 25.51 -26.03
N PRO A 102 -2.79 26.66 -26.67
CA PRO A 102 -1.74 27.56 -26.21
C PRO A 102 -2.05 28.18 -24.83
N ASP A 103 -3.32 28.23 -24.45
CA ASP A 103 -3.83 28.76 -23.18
C ASP A 103 -4.21 27.66 -22.17
N LEU A 104 -3.67 26.44 -22.29
CA LEU A 104 -4.03 25.26 -21.51
C LEU A 104 -4.09 25.54 -19.99
N LEU A 105 -3.07 26.22 -19.44
CA LEU A 105 -3.02 26.55 -18.01
C LEU A 105 -4.16 27.48 -17.60
N GLY A 106 -4.44 28.51 -18.40
CA GLY A 106 -5.53 29.46 -18.13
C GLY A 106 -6.90 28.81 -18.22
N ALA A 107 -7.13 27.98 -19.24
CA ALA A 107 -8.36 27.22 -19.42
C ALA A 107 -8.59 26.25 -18.25
N THR A 108 -7.55 25.53 -17.82
CA THR A 108 -7.65 24.57 -16.71
C THR A 108 -7.91 25.27 -15.38
N LEU A 109 -7.26 26.41 -15.11
CA LEU A 109 -7.51 27.20 -13.90
C LEU A 109 -8.93 27.77 -13.86
N ALA A 110 -9.46 28.21 -15.00
CA ALA A 110 -10.85 28.67 -15.09
C ALA A 110 -11.83 27.52 -14.83
N ASP A 111 -11.55 26.33 -15.36
CA ASP A 111 -12.37 25.13 -15.14
C ASP A 111 -12.36 24.70 -13.66
N VAL A 112 -11.21 24.73 -13.00
CA VAL A 112 -11.08 24.44 -11.56
C VAL A 112 -11.74 25.53 -10.70
N ALA A 113 -11.69 26.79 -11.10
CA ALA A 113 -12.42 27.85 -10.39
C ALA A 113 -13.94 27.62 -10.42
N ARG A 114 -14.48 27.05 -11.52
CA ARG A 114 -15.91 26.71 -11.61
C ARG A 114 -16.33 25.57 -10.68
N THR A 115 -15.41 24.74 -10.21
CA THR A 115 -15.73 23.68 -9.22
C THR A 115 -15.78 24.20 -7.79
N GLY A 116 -15.55 25.50 -7.56
CA GLY A 116 -15.62 26.14 -6.25
C GLY A 116 -14.30 26.18 -5.48
N LEU A 117 -13.20 25.75 -6.11
CA LEU A 117 -11.87 25.79 -5.50
C LEU A 117 -11.23 27.19 -5.73
N VAL A 118 -11.32 28.06 -4.72
CA VAL A 118 -10.81 29.44 -4.75
C VAL A 118 -9.71 29.62 -3.70
N GLY A 119 -8.61 30.29 -4.05
CA GLY A 119 -7.47 30.55 -3.14
C GLY A 119 -6.27 29.60 -3.29
N GLU A 120 -6.46 28.46 -3.95
CA GLU A 120 -5.43 27.41 -4.12
C GLU A 120 -4.65 27.51 -5.44
N ARG A 121 -4.61 28.70 -6.06
CA ARG A 121 -4.09 28.88 -7.42
C ARG A 121 -2.66 28.34 -7.59
N VAL A 122 -1.77 28.65 -6.64
CA VAL A 122 -0.36 28.21 -6.67
C VAL A 122 -0.25 26.69 -6.57
N ASN A 123 -1.10 26.07 -5.75
CA ASN A 123 -1.12 24.61 -5.57
C ASN A 123 -1.65 23.91 -6.83
N ILE A 124 -2.66 24.49 -7.49
CA ILE A 124 -3.18 23.99 -8.76
C ILE A 124 -2.13 24.11 -9.87
N GLU A 125 -1.47 25.25 -10.00
CA GLU A 125 -0.39 25.45 -10.98
C GLU A 125 0.77 24.46 -10.76
N THR A 126 1.17 24.26 -9.51
CA THR A 126 2.22 23.28 -9.13
C THR A 126 1.79 21.85 -9.46
N ALA A 127 0.54 21.48 -9.17
CA ALA A 127 0.00 20.16 -9.49
C ALA A 127 -0.04 19.91 -11.00
N LEU A 128 -0.45 20.91 -11.80
CA LEU A 128 -0.48 20.82 -13.26
C LEU A 128 0.92 20.65 -13.85
N VAL A 129 1.90 21.46 -13.40
CA VAL A 129 3.29 21.31 -13.84
C VAL A 129 3.84 19.94 -13.47
N ARG A 130 3.54 19.43 -12.27
CA ARG A 130 3.93 18.09 -11.84
C ARG A 130 3.30 16.99 -12.70
N MET A 131 2.01 17.09 -13.02
CA MET A 131 1.33 16.12 -13.90
C MET A 131 1.93 16.10 -15.31
N ILE A 132 2.19 17.27 -15.90
CA ILE A 132 2.83 17.38 -17.22
C ILE A 132 4.22 16.74 -17.18
N PHE A 133 4.99 16.98 -16.13
CA PHE A 133 6.32 16.39 -15.97
C PHE A 133 6.26 14.87 -15.76
N MET A 134 5.32 14.37 -14.95
CA MET A 134 5.15 12.92 -14.72
C MET A 134 4.66 12.17 -15.97
N SER A 135 3.92 12.83 -16.86
CA SER A 135 3.43 12.23 -18.12
C SER A 135 4.47 12.21 -19.25
N SER A 136 5.45 13.13 -19.21
CA SER A 136 6.53 13.24 -20.21
C SER A 136 7.79 12.45 -19.85
N VAL A 137 7.92 12.04 -18.58
CA VAL A 137 8.99 11.14 -18.13
C VAL A 137 8.56 9.69 -18.39
N PRO A 138 9.25 8.93 -19.27
CA PRO A 138 8.93 7.52 -19.48
C PRO A 138 9.04 6.79 -18.13
N SER A 139 8.08 5.92 -17.82
CA SER A 139 7.93 5.28 -16.49
C SER A 139 9.17 4.55 -15.96
N ARG A 140 10.20 4.32 -16.80
CA ARG A 140 11.53 3.84 -16.40
C ARG A 140 12.40 4.88 -15.68
N ALA A 141 12.26 6.16 -15.97
CA ALA A 141 13.05 7.23 -15.35
C ALA A 141 12.51 7.65 -13.97
N LEU A 142 11.22 7.43 -13.69
CA LEU A 142 10.65 7.64 -12.35
C LEU A 142 11.15 6.63 -11.29
N ALA A 143 11.62 5.44 -11.71
CA ALA A 143 12.19 4.46 -10.80
C ALA A 143 13.55 4.90 -10.19
N GLY A 144 14.24 5.87 -10.83
CA GLY A 144 15.51 6.41 -10.34
C GLY A 144 15.41 7.75 -9.59
N LEU A 145 14.20 8.33 -9.52
CA LEU A 145 13.97 9.69 -9.00
C LEU A 145 13.15 9.71 -7.71
N CYS A 146 12.96 8.57 -7.04
CA CYS A 146 12.44 8.54 -5.68
C CYS A 146 13.62 8.77 -4.73
N PRO A 147 13.81 9.97 -4.14
CA PRO A 147 14.76 10.12 -3.06
C PRO A 147 14.10 9.51 -1.81
N ALA A 148 14.85 8.70 -1.09
CA ALA A 148 14.56 8.50 0.32
C ALA A 148 14.73 9.85 1.01
N MET A 149 13.62 10.46 1.45
CA MET A 149 13.48 11.27 2.68
C MET A 149 12.03 11.71 2.84
#